data_AF-A0A1G8A3Y9-F1
#
_entry.id   AF-A0A1G8A3Y9-F1
#
_cell.length_a   1.000
_cell.length_b   1.000
_cell.length_c   1.000
_cell.angle_alpha   90.00
_cell.angle_beta   90.00
_cell.angle_gamma   90.00
#
_symmetry.space_group_name_H-M   'P 1'
#
loop_
_entity.id
_entity.type
_entity.pdbx_description
1 polymer ?
#
loop_
_entity_poly.entity_id
_entity_poly.type
_entity_poly.pdbx_seq_one_letter_code
_entity_poly.pdbx_strand_id
1 'polypeptide(L)'
;MARDTVRRAIGHLAELGLVRTVPGKGTYVRATTRTQVTPEPGMRIITRPATKGEQDELELDAGAWVLVIERPNGELDVLPGDGAEIRVE
;
A
#
# COMPACT_ATOMS: atom_id res chain seq x y z
N MET A 1 34.08 5.99 -0.14
CA MET A 1 33.75 4.55 0.01
C MET A 1 32.47 4.33 0.80
N ALA A 2 32.40 4.61 2.11
CA ALA A 2 31.19 4.32 2.91
C ALA A 2 29.88 4.95 2.38
N ARG A 3 29.90 6.23 2.00
CA ARG A 3 28.69 6.95 1.52
C ARG A 3 28.16 6.42 0.18
N ASP A 4 29.05 5.99 -0.71
CA ASP A 4 28.65 5.39 -1.99
C ASP A 4 28.08 3.98 -1.82
N THR A 5 28.62 3.21 -0.89
CA THR A 5 28.06 1.90 -0.52
C THR A 5 26.66 2.05 0.03
N VAL A 6 26.43 3.01 0.94
CA VAL A 6 25.10 3.31 1.48
C VAL A 6 24.14 3.73 0.38
N ARG A 7 24.56 4.63 -0.53
CA ARG A 7 23.72 5.07 -1.66
C ARG A 7 23.31 3.90 -2.56
N ARG A 8 24.25 3.00 -2.88
CA ARG A 8 23.96 1.79 -3.68
C ARG A 8 22.98 0.86 -2.97
N ALA A 9 23.17 0.62 -1.69
CA ALA A 9 22.26 -0.22 -0.90
C ALA A 9 20.84 0.37 -0.86
N ILE A 10 20.70 1.67 -0.62
CA ILE A 10 19.39 2.35 -0.64
C ILE A 10 18.75 2.29 -2.03
N GLY A 11 19.53 2.50 -3.10
CA GLY A 11 19.05 2.37 -4.48
C GLY A 11 18.50 0.98 -4.76
N HIS A 12 19.24 -0.06 -4.36
CA HIS A 12 18.82 -1.45 -4.53
C HIS A 12 17.53 -1.77 -3.74
N LEU A 13 17.41 -1.30 -2.49
CA LEU A 13 16.19 -1.47 -1.72
C LEU A 13 14.99 -0.73 -2.34
N ALA A 14 15.23 0.43 -2.97
CA ALA A 14 14.19 1.18 -3.65
C ALA A 14 13.71 0.48 -4.92
N GLU A 15 14.63 -0.12 -5.70
CA GLU A 15 14.30 -0.95 -6.86
C GLU A 15 13.46 -2.18 -6.47
N LEU A 16 13.71 -2.76 -5.29
CA LEU A 16 12.92 -3.86 -4.74
C LEU A 16 11.58 -3.40 -4.15
N GLY A 17 11.29 -2.10 -4.13
CA GLY A 17 10.09 -1.55 -3.52
C GLY A 17 10.09 -1.61 -1.98
N LEU A 18 11.21 -1.93 -1.33
CA LEU A 18 11.28 -2.09 0.13
C LEU A 18 11.38 -0.75 0.87
N VAL A 19 11.83 0.29 0.18
CA VAL A 19 11.92 1.65 0.72
C VAL A 19 11.40 2.67 -0.28
N ARG A 20 10.95 3.82 0.22
CA ARG A 20 10.65 5.02 -0.59
C ARG A 20 11.46 6.20 -0.08
N THR A 21 11.93 7.04 -1.00
CA THR A 21 12.65 8.27 -0.64
C THR A 21 11.75 9.47 -0.82
N VAL A 22 11.59 10.25 0.24
CA VAL A 22 10.83 11.50 0.25
C VAL A 22 11.82 12.66 0.19
N PRO A 23 11.83 13.48 -0.89
CA PRO A 23 12.75 14.59 -1.04
C PRO A 23 12.74 15.52 0.18
N GLY A 24 13.92 15.82 0.73
CA GLY A 24 14.07 16.67 1.90
C GLY A 24 13.68 16.04 3.25
N LYS A 25 13.11 14.81 3.27
CA LYS A 25 12.70 14.12 4.51
C LYS A 25 13.49 12.83 4.79
N GLY A 26 14.01 12.16 3.75
CA GLY A 26 14.84 10.96 3.90
C GLY A 26 14.23 9.72 3.25
N THR A 27 14.71 8.55 3.66
CA THR A 27 14.27 7.23 3.14
C THR A 27 13.50 6.47 4.21
N TYR A 28 12.32 5.97 3.85
CA TYR A 28 11.39 5.27 4.74
C TYR A 28 11.18 3.83 4.26
N VAL A 29 11.05 2.88 5.19
CA VAL A 29 10.70 1.48 4.90
C VAL A 29 9.23 1.40 4.49
N ARG A 30 8.90 0.59 3.48
CA ARG A 30 7.51 0.22 3.21
C ARG A 30 7.05 -0.80 4.24
N ALA A 31 6.11 -0.41 5.09
CA ALA A 31 5.49 -1.35 6.02
C ALA A 31 4.65 -2.36 5.22
N THR A 32 5.09 -3.62 5.18
CA THR A 32 4.36 -4.72 4.53
C THR A 32 3.39 -5.37 5.51
N THR A 33 2.70 -4.57 6.33
CA THR A 33 1.63 -5.11 7.17
C THR A 33 0.44 -5.36 6.26
N ARG A 34 0.13 -6.64 6.03
CA ARG A 34 -1.07 -7.01 5.27
C ARG A 34 -2.28 -6.97 6.19
N THR A 35 -3.29 -6.22 5.78
CA THR A 35 -4.60 -6.26 6.40
C THR A 35 -5.35 -7.48 5.84
N GLN A 36 -5.64 -8.44 6.72
CA GLN A 36 -6.40 -9.62 6.36
C GLN A 36 -7.89 -9.27 6.27
N VAL A 37 -8.52 -9.63 5.15
CA VAL A 37 -9.93 -9.44 4.88
C VAL A 37 -10.57 -10.82 4.75
N THR A 38 -11.47 -11.15 5.67
CA THR A 38 -12.29 -12.36 5.58
C THR A 38 -13.63 -11.98 4.93
N PRO A 39 -13.95 -12.48 3.73
CA PRO A 39 -15.22 -12.18 3.08
C PRO A 39 -16.41 -12.73 3.88
N GLU A 40 -17.45 -11.93 4.00
CA GLU A 40 -18.73 -12.31 4.59
C GLU A 40 -19.85 -12.23 3.54
N PRO A 41 -20.95 -12.99 3.68
CA PRO A 41 -22.08 -12.89 2.78
C PRO A 41 -22.59 -11.46 2.63
N GLY A 42 -22.75 -11.01 1.39
CA GLY A 42 -23.18 -9.65 1.07
C GLY A 42 -22.06 -8.60 1.01
N MET A 43 -20.81 -8.96 1.34
CA MET A 43 -19.67 -8.09 1.04
C MET A 43 -19.44 -7.99 -0.46
N ARG A 44 -19.08 -6.79 -0.91
CA ARG A 44 -18.62 -6.55 -2.27
C ARG A 44 -17.20 -5.98 -2.24
N ILE A 45 -16.27 -6.73 -2.83
CA ILE A 45 -14.85 -6.38 -2.85
C ILE A 45 -14.46 -6.11 -4.30
N ILE A 46 -13.93 -4.91 -4.58
CA ILE A 46 -13.46 -4.54 -5.92
C ILE A 46 -12.07 -3.90 -5.86
N THR A 47 -11.31 -4.06 -6.93
CA THR A 47 -10.02 -3.35 -7.12
C THR A 47 -10.23 -2.16 -8.04
N ARG A 48 -9.62 -1.02 -7.74
CA ARG A 48 -9.55 0.11 -8.67
C ARG A 48 -8.30 0.98 -8.45
N PRO A 49 -7.92 1.84 -9.42
CA PRO A 49 -6.94 2.88 -9.17
C PRO A 49 -7.32 3.77 -7.97
N ALA A 50 -6.33 4.13 -7.17
CA ALA A 50 -6.48 5.06 -6.06
C ALA A 50 -6.77 6.47 -6.58
N THR A 51 -7.75 7.14 -6.00
CA THR A 51 -7.96 8.58 -6.19
C THR A 51 -6.82 9.37 -5.54
N LYS A 52 -6.69 10.65 -5.87
CA LYS A 52 -5.68 11.52 -5.23
C LYS A 52 -5.90 11.65 -3.71
N GLY A 53 -7.15 11.71 -3.26
CA GLY A 53 -7.48 11.76 -1.83
C GLY A 53 -7.02 10.51 -1.10
N GLU A 54 -7.28 9.32 -1.66
CA GLU A 54 -6.83 8.05 -1.10
C GLU A 54 -5.30 7.91 -1.14
N GLN A 55 -4.65 8.42 -2.20
CA GLN A 55 -3.18 8.44 -2.27
C GLN A 55 -2.58 9.28 -1.14
N ASP A 56 -3.15 10.45 -0.88
CA ASP A 56 -2.68 11.35 0.18
C ASP A 56 -2.97 10.76 1.57
N GLU A 57 -4.17 10.21 1.79
CA GLU A 57 -4.61 9.65 3.08
C GLU A 57 -3.88 8.35 3.45
N LEU A 58 -3.72 7.44 2.50
CA LEU A 58 -3.08 6.13 2.71
C LEU A 58 -1.57 6.16 2.38
N GLU A 59 -1.02 7.34 2.11
CA GLU A 59 0.38 7.58 1.73
C GLU A 59 0.88 6.70 0.56
N LEU A 60 0.01 6.50 -0.44
CA LEU A 60 0.30 5.67 -1.60
C LEU A 60 1.08 6.43 -2.67
N ASP A 61 1.79 5.69 -3.52
CA ASP A 61 2.43 6.28 -4.68
C ASP A 61 1.41 6.59 -5.80
N ALA A 62 1.83 7.46 -6.72
CA ALA A 62 1.07 7.73 -7.93
C ALA A 62 0.84 6.45 -8.73
N GLY A 63 -0.41 6.21 -9.11
CA GLY A 63 -0.82 5.01 -9.85
C GLY A 63 -1.04 3.76 -8.98
N ALA A 64 -0.95 3.89 -7.64
CA ALA A 64 -1.30 2.81 -6.74
C ALA A 64 -2.77 2.36 -6.90
N TRP A 65 -3.00 1.10 -6.56
CA TRP A 65 -4.32 0.50 -6.57
C TRP A 65 -4.85 0.39 -5.15
N VAL A 66 -6.17 0.41 -5.01
CA VAL A 66 -6.87 0.16 -3.75
C VAL A 66 -7.83 -1.00 -3.88
N LEU A 67 -8.03 -1.69 -2.77
CA LEU A 67 -9.13 -2.62 -2.57
C LEU A 67 -10.25 -1.87 -1.84
N VAL A 68 -11.43 -1.81 -2.46
CA VAL A 68 -12.63 -1.21 -1.86
C VAL A 68 -13.53 -2.33 -1.39
N ILE A 69 -13.92 -2.29 -0.12
CA ILE A 69 -14.75 -3.29 0.54
C ILE A 69 -16.01 -2.59 0.98
N GLU A 70 -17.12 -2.91 0.33
CA GLU A 70 -18.46 -2.49 0.71
C GLU A 70 -19.07 -3.61 1.57
N ARG A 71 -19.32 -3.31 2.84
CA ARG A 71 -19.90 -4.23 3.81
C ARG A 71 -21.43 -4.24 3.71
N PRO A 72 -22.11 -5.30 4.18
CA PRO A 72 -23.57 -5.38 4.13
C PRO A 72 -24.31 -4.25 4.86
N ASN A 73 -23.66 -3.62 5.85
CA ASN A 73 -24.18 -2.47 6.60
C ASN A 73 -24.00 -1.14 5.85
N GLY A 74 -23.42 -1.13 4.65
CA GLY A 74 -23.09 0.08 3.88
C GLY A 74 -21.79 0.76 4.29
N GLU A 75 -21.05 0.21 5.25
CA GLU A 75 -19.70 0.67 5.61
C GLU A 75 -18.72 0.38 4.47
N LEU A 76 -17.82 1.32 4.23
CA LEU A 76 -16.85 1.27 3.14
C LEU A 76 -15.44 1.36 3.71
N ASP A 77 -14.68 0.28 3.53
CA ASP A 77 -13.25 0.24 3.84
C ASP A 77 -12.45 0.37 2.54
N VAL A 78 -11.38 1.18 2.58
CA VAL A 78 -10.42 1.29 1.48
C VAL A 78 -9.05 0.90 1.99
N LEU A 79 -8.45 -0.09 1.35
CA LEU A 79 -7.12 -0.60 1.70
C LEU A 79 -6.15 -0.45 0.53
N PRO A 80 -4.84 -0.30 0.79
CA PRO A 80 -3.82 -0.43 -0.24
C PRO A 80 -3.94 -1.79 -0.93
N GLY A 81 -3.93 -1.81 -2.27
CA GLY A 81 -4.13 -3.04 -3.04
C GLY A 81 -3.02 -4.08 -2.82
N ASP A 82 -1.79 -3.62 -2.58
CA ASP A 82 -0.62 -4.46 -2.24
C ASP A 82 -0.54 -4.81 -0.73
N GLY A 83 -1.35 -4.15 0.09
CA GLY A 83 -1.46 -4.34 1.53
C GLY A 83 -2.70 -5.13 1.98
N ALA A 84 -3.54 -5.60 1.06
CA ALA A 84 -4.74 -6.38 1.40
C ALA A 84 -4.55 -7.87 1.08
N GLU A 85 -4.93 -8.74 2.02
CA GLU A 85 -4.96 -10.19 1.83
C GLU A 85 -6.38 -10.71 2.03
N ILE A 86 -7.00 -11.21 0.96
CA ILE A 86 -8.32 -11.84 1.04
C ILE A 86 -8.13 -13.31 1.43
N ARG A 87 -8.68 -13.71 2.59
CA ARG A 87 -8.69 -15.11 3.03
C ARG A 87 -10.11 -15.66 2.99
N VAL A 88 -10.32 -16.65 2.14
CA VAL A 88 -11.58 -17.41 2.08
C VAL A 88 -11.38 -18.68 2.92
N GLU A 89 -12.19 -18.85 3.95
CA GLU A 89 -12.24 -20.07 4.77
C GLU A 89 -13.45 -20.93 4.39
#